data_AF-A0A815F135-F1
#
_entry.id   AF-A0A815F135-F1
#
_cell.length_a   1.000
_cell.length_b   1.000
_cell.length_c   1.000
_cell.angle_alpha   90.00
_cell.angle_beta   90.00
_cell.angle_gamma   90.00
#
_symmetry.space_group_name_H-M   'P 1'
#
loop_
_entity.id
_entity.type
_entity.pdbx_description
1 polymer ?
#
loop_
_entity_poly.entity_id
_entity_poly.type
_entity_poly.pdbx_seq_one_letter_code
_entity_poly.pdbx_strand_id
1 'polypeptide(L)'
;MSINKVQSFLKQRLNEYHVNETILMTFIMQNASASTQKINENDLKTFLKNVDSIFTSIANRQLDRLFSMRDSYKFVDHLINCFQQKKIAIERNHLQQKELEEKASNSLKEEQQLKEKLDVLISYTKQFKEQVAKEISVKKCQNRRINITGEINTL
;
A
#
# COMPACT_ATOMS: atom_id res chain seq x y z
N MET A 1 -15.57 -12.97 -16.36
CA MET A 1 -16.79 -13.40 -17.08
C MET A 1 -17.98 -13.17 -16.14
N SER A 2 -19.02 -12.45 -16.56
CA SER A 2 -20.15 -12.08 -15.67
C SER A 2 -21.03 -13.31 -15.37
N ILE A 3 -21.48 -13.47 -14.11
CA ILE A 3 -22.27 -14.63 -13.66
C ILE A 3 -23.57 -14.80 -14.46
N ASN A 4 -24.17 -13.69 -14.91
CA ASN A 4 -25.35 -13.67 -15.77
C ASN A 4 -25.09 -14.31 -17.15
N LYS A 5 -23.87 -14.13 -17.69
CA LYS A 5 -23.48 -14.74 -18.97
C LYS A 5 -23.33 -16.24 -18.83
N VAL A 6 -22.79 -16.70 -17.70
CA VAL A 6 -22.66 -18.14 -17.40
C VAL A 6 -24.04 -18.78 -17.20
N GLN A 7 -24.93 -18.13 -16.46
CA GLN A 7 -26.32 -18.59 -16.28
C GLN A 7 -27.07 -18.67 -17.61
N SER A 8 -26.94 -17.66 -18.47
CA SER A 8 -27.58 -17.62 -19.79
C SER A 8 -27.04 -18.72 -20.71
N PHE A 9 -25.73 -18.94 -20.68
CA PHE A 9 -25.08 -20.02 -21.43
C PHE A 9 -25.56 -21.41 -20.98
N LEU A 10 -25.66 -21.66 -19.67
CA LEU A 10 -26.15 -22.94 -19.14
C LEU A 10 -27.64 -23.17 -19.49
N LYS A 11 -28.46 -22.11 -19.44
CA LYS A 11 -29.88 -22.18 -19.87
C LYS A 11 -30.01 -22.49 -21.36
N GLN A 12 -29.20 -21.84 -22.19
CA GLN A 12 -29.16 -22.09 -23.62
C GLN A 12 -28.74 -23.54 -23.91
N ARG A 13 -27.69 -24.04 -23.24
CA ARG A 13 -27.21 -25.43 -23.40
C ARG A 13 -28.22 -26.48 -22.97
N LEU A 14 -28.94 -26.22 -21.88
CA LEU A 14 -30.02 -27.09 -21.42
C LEU A 14 -31.19 -27.10 -22.43
N ASN A 15 -31.53 -25.95 -23.02
CA ASN A 15 -32.54 -25.86 -24.07
C ASN A 15 -32.12 -26.58 -25.35
N GLU A 16 -30.86 -26.42 -25.78
CA GLU A 16 -30.27 -27.15 -26.92
C GLU A 16 -30.35 -28.68 -26.71
N TYR A 17 -30.20 -29.15 -25.47
CA TYR A 17 -30.33 -30.56 -25.10
C TYR A 17 -31.79 -31.09 -25.23
N HIS A 18 -32.78 -30.24 -24.96
CA HIS A 18 -34.20 -30.59 -25.11
C HIS A 18 -34.71 -30.53 -26.56
N VAL A 19 -34.07 -29.75 -27.42
CA VAL A 19 -34.46 -29.55 -28.84
C VAL A 19 -33.81 -30.62 -29.76
N ASN A 20 -33.49 -31.80 -29.21
CA ASN A 20 -32.77 -32.88 -29.89
C ASN A 20 -33.46 -33.40 -31.17
N GLU A 21 -33.15 -32.80 -32.33
CA GLU A 21 -33.29 -33.45 -33.65
C GLU A 21 -32.22 -33.03 -34.68
N THR A 22 -31.27 -32.12 -34.36
CA THR A 22 -30.35 -31.61 -35.39
C THR A 22 -29.00 -32.34 -35.35
N ILE A 23 -28.67 -33.05 -36.44
CA ILE A 23 -27.40 -33.75 -36.74
C ILE A 23 -26.15 -32.88 -36.47
N LEU A 24 -26.29 -31.56 -36.49
CA LEU A 24 -25.24 -30.61 -36.17
C LEU A 24 -24.80 -30.68 -34.70
N MET A 25 -25.72 -30.93 -33.76
CA MET A 25 -25.38 -30.91 -32.33
C MET A 25 -24.62 -32.17 -31.90
N THR A 26 -24.95 -33.32 -32.50
CA THR A 26 -24.16 -34.55 -32.36
C THR A 26 -22.76 -34.39 -32.95
N PHE A 27 -22.62 -33.72 -34.10
CA PHE A 27 -21.31 -33.42 -34.69
C PHE A 27 -20.46 -32.47 -33.83
N ILE A 28 -21.05 -31.44 -33.25
CA ILE A 28 -20.35 -30.49 -32.36
C ILE A 28 -19.92 -31.19 -31.06
N MET A 29 -20.76 -32.06 -30.50
CA MET A 29 -20.44 -32.83 -29.29
C MET A 29 -19.34 -33.85 -29.53
N GLN A 30 -19.33 -34.54 -30.68
CA GLN A 30 -18.26 -35.49 -31.05
C GLN A 30 -16.88 -34.81 -31.18
N ASN A 31 -16.85 -33.55 -31.60
CA ASN A 31 -15.61 -32.74 -31.69
C ASN A 31 -15.26 -32.03 -30.37
N ALA A 32 -16.11 -32.09 -29.34
CA ALA A 32 -15.83 -31.49 -28.04
C ALA A 32 -14.86 -32.34 -27.22
N SER A 33 -14.21 -31.74 -26.22
CA SER A 33 -13.29 -32.49 -25.35
C SER A 33 -14.00 -33.60 -24.57
N ALA A 34 -13.28 -34.69 -24.26
CA ALA A 34 -13.84 -35.85 -23.56
C ALA A 34 -14.48 -35.52 -22.20
N SER A 35 -14.06 -34.43 -21.56
CA SER A 35 -14.68 -33.93 -20.32
C SER A 35 -16.03 -33.27 -20.57
N THR A 36 -16.24 -32.64 -21.72
CA THR A 36 -17.51 -32.01 -22.12
C THR A 36 -18.53 -33.04 -22.61
N GLN A 37 -18.07 -34.10 -23.27
CA GLN A 37 -18.92 -35.19 -23.77
C GLN A 37 -19.53 -36.05 -22.66
N LYS A 38 -18.91 -36.06 -21.46
CA LYS A 38 -19.40 -36.82 -20.29
C LYS A 38 -20.46 -36.08 -19.48
N ILE A 39 -20.75 -34.82 -19.82
CA ILE A 39 -21.71 -33.99 -19.08
C ILE A 39 -23.11 -34.35 -19.53
N ASN A 40 -23.92 -34.86 -18.60
CA ASN A 40 -25.30 -35.20 -18.85
C ASN A 40 -26.24 -34.01 -18.54
N GLU A 41 -27.49 -34.10 -18.96
CA GLU A 41 -28.53 -33.10 -18.65
C GLU A 41 -28.66 -32.81 -17.14
N ASN A 42 -28.53 -33.85 -16.31
CA ASN A 42 -28.57 -33.73 -14.86
C ASN A 42 -27.40 -32.92 -14.29
N ASP A 43 -26.23 -32.99 -14.93
CA ASP A 43 -25.05 -32.22 -14.52
C ASP A 43 -25.25 -30.74 -14.87
N LEU A 44 -25.81 -30.44 -16.05
CA LEU A 44 -26.19 -29.08 -16.45
C LEU A 44 -27.23 -28.46 -15.50
N LYS A 45 -28.24 -29.24 -15.08
CA LYS A 45 -29.24 -28.81 -14.08
C LYS A 45 -28.59 -28.50 -12.74
N THR A 46 -27.66 -29.35 -12.30
CA THR A 46 -26.89 -29.13 -11.06
C THR A 46 -26.05 -27.87 -11.13
N PHE A 47 -25.33 -27.65 -12.24
CA PHE A 47 -24.52 -26.45 -12.43
C PHE A 47 -25.37 -25.18 -12.45
N LEU A 48 -26.51 -25.21 -13.12
CA LEU A 48 -27.45 -24.09 -13.16
C LEU A 48 -28.00 -23.77 -11.75
N LYS A 49 -28.37 -24.80 -10.97
CA LYS A 49 -28.81 -24.64 -9.59
C LYS A 49 -27.73 -24.01 -8.70
N ASN A 50 -26.48 -24.41 -8.86
CA ASN A 50 -25.36 -23.84 -8.11
C ASN A 50 -25.13 -22.37 -8.47
N VAL A 51 -25.16 -22.04 -9.76
CA VAL A 51 -25.03 -20.64 -10.24
C VAL A 51 -26.20 -19.79 -9.73
N ASP A 52 -27.42 -20.30 -9.76
CA ASP A 52 -28.61 -19.61 -9.23
C ASP A 52 -28.52 -19.42 -7.72
N SER A 53 -28.02 -20.42 -6.97
CA SER A 53 -27.80 -20.29 -5.52
C SER A 53 -26.75 -19.24 -5.17
N ILE A 54 -25.69 -19.12 -5.97
CA ILE A 54 -24.66 -18.09 -5.78
C ILE A 54 -25.26 -16.72 -6.12
N PHE A 55 -26.02 -16.63 -7.21
CA PHE A 55 -26.69 -15.41 -7.62
C PHE A 55 -27.67 -14.90 -6.55
N THR A 56 -28.52 -15.78 -6.01
CA THR A 56 -29.46 -15.42 -4.94
C THR A 56 -28.75 -15.03 -3.65
N SER A 57 -27.65 -15.70 -3.30
CA SER A 57 -26.84 -15.30 -2.13
C SER A 57 -26.26 -13.88 -2.28
N ILE A 58 -25.77 -13.54 -3.48
CA ILE A 58 -25.24 -12.20 -3.76
C ILE A 58 -26.36 -11.17 -3.77
N ALA A 59 -27.48 -11.46 -4.43
CA ALA A 59 -28.64 -10.58 -4.52
C ALA A 59 -29.24 -10.31 -3.13
N ASN A 60 -29.39 -11.35 -2.30
CA ASN A 60 -29.89 -11.22 -0.93
C ASN A 60 -28.94 -10.37 -0.08
N ARG A 61 -27.62 -10.56 -0.17
CA ARG A 61 -26.67 -9.73 0.58
C ARG A 61 -26.69 -8.26 0.16
N GLN A 62 -26.91 -7.98 -1.12
CA GLN A 62 -27.05 -6.61 -1.63
C GLN A 62 -28.37 -6.00 -1.18
N LEU A 63 -29.46 -6.76 -1.24
CA LEU A 63 -30.77 -6.37 -0.74
C LEU A 63 -30.75 -6.14 0.77
N ASP A 64 -30.10 -7.00 1.57
CA ASP A 64 -29.94 -6.83 3.02
C ASP A 64 -29.17 -5.55 3.35
N ARG A 65 -28.14 -5.21 2.57
CA ARG A 65 -27.43 -3.93 2.69
C ARG A 65 -28.32 -2.74 2.32
N LEU A 66 -29.12 -2.87 1.27
CA LEU A 66 -30.06 -1.83 0.84
C LEU A 66 -31.22 -1.66 1.82
N PHE A 67 -31.73 -2.74 2.40
CA PHE A 67 -32.74 -2.72 3.45
C PHE A 67 -32.17 -2.16 4.75
N SER A 68 -30.93 -2.50 5.11
CA SER A 68 -30.21 -1.86 6.21
C SER A 68 -30.00 -0.36 5.98
N MET A 69 -29.84 0.06 4.72
CA MET A 69 -29.71 1.47 4.33
C MET A 69 -31.07 2.19 4.32
N ARG A 70 -32.16 1.49 3.97
CA ARG A 70 -33.54 2.00 3.96
C ARG A 70 -34.10 2.14 5.38
N ASP A 71 -33.83 1.18 6.26
CA ASP A 71 -34.51 1.03 7.55
C ASP A 71 -33.78 1.74 8.70
N SER A 72 -32.67 2.44 8.45
CA SER A 72 -31.80 2.95 9.52
C SER A 72 -31.36 4.40 9.28
N TYR A 73 -32.15 5.34 9.80
CA TYR A 73 -31.68 6.71 10.12
C TYR A 73 -30.33 6.67 10.88
N LYS A 74 -30.14 5.66 11.73
CA LYS A 74 -28.89 5.43 12.49
C LYS A 74 -27.68 5.12 11.59
N PHE A 75 -27.88 4.51 10.42
CA PHE A 75 -26.79 4.25 9.48
C PHE A 75 -26.34 5.55 8.82
N VAL A 76 -27.27 6.42 8.45
CA VAL A 76 -26.97 7.77 7.95
C VAL A 76 -26.25 8.59 9.02
N ASP A 77 -26.70 8.56 10.27
CA ASP A 77 -26.01 9.22 11.39
C ASP A 77 -24.59 8.70 11.62
N HIS A 78 -24.40 7.38 11.59
CA HIS A 78 -23.07 6.78 11.70
C HIS A 78 -22.16 7.24 10.56
N LEU A 79 -22.69 7.30 9.33
CA LEU A 79 -21.94 7.72 8.15
C LEU A 79 -21.53 9.20 8.28
N ILE A 80 -22.45 10.06 8.71
CA ILE A 80 -22.18 11.48 9.02
C ILE A 80 -21.08 11.61 10.08
N ASN A 81 -21.17 10.87 11.19
CA ASN A 81 -20.17 10.87 12.24
C ASN A 81 -18.79 10.42 11.72
N CYS A 82 -18.73 9.39 10.88
CA CYS A 82 -17.48 8.96 10.25
C CYS A 82 -16.88 10.06 9.35
N PHE A 83 -17.71 10.75 8.57
CA PHE A 83 -17.24 11.84 7.72
C PHE A 83 -16.73 13.03 8.55
N GLN A 84 -17.43 13.39 9.63
CA GLN A 84 -17.00 14.44 10.54
C GLN A 84 -15.66 14.10 11.21
N GLN A 85 -15.50 12.88 11.72
CA GLN A 85 -14.23 12.44 12.32
C GLN A 85 -13.09 12.45 11.30
N LYS A 86 -13.33 12.00 10.07
CA LYS A 86 -12.32 12.06 8.99
C LYS A 86 -11.94 13.50 8.65
N LYS A 87 -12.90 14.43 8.61
CA LYS A 87 -12.62 15.85 8.38
C LYS A 87 -11.71 16.43 9.46
N ILE A 88 -12.03 16.19 10.73
CA ILE A 88 -11.21 16.63 11.87
C ILE A 88 -9.78 16.05 11.79
N ALA A 89 -9.66 14.77 11.43
CA ALA A 89 -8.36 14.13 11.27
C ALA A 89 -7.53 14.77 10.13
N ILE A 90 -8.16 15.12 9.00
CA ILE A 90 -7.51 15.80 7.88
C ILE A 90 -7.02 17.19 8.31
N GLU A 91 -7.86 17.97 8.99
CA GLU A 91 -7.48 19.30 9.50
C GLU A 91 -6.30 19.22 10.48
N ARG A 92 -6.34 18.25 11.41
CA ARG A 92 -5.24 17.99 12.34
C ARG A 92 -3.95 17.60 11.61
N ASN A 93 -4.04 16.73 10.61
CA ASN A 93 -2.87 16.30 9.84
C ASN A 93 -2.24 17.47 9.08
N HIS A 94 -3.04 18.40 8.54
CA HIS A 94 -2.52 19.61 7.90
C HIS A 94 -1.80 20.53 8.89
N LEU A 95 -2.30 20.68 10.12
CA LEU A 95 -1.60 21.44 11.16
C LEU A 95 -0.27 20.77 11.53
N GLN A 96 -0.28 19.45 11.77
CA GLN A 96 0.92 18.70 12.10
C GLN A 96 1.96 18.74 10.98
N GLN A 97 1.52 18.71 9.72
CA GLN A 97 2.43 18.83 8.57
C GLN A 97 3.17 20.17 8.61
N LYS A 98 2.47 21.28 8.85
CA LYS A 98 3.09 22.61 8.96
C LYS A 98 4.09 22.68 10.11
N GLU A 99 3.73 22.15 11.28
CA GLU A 99 4.63 22.10 12.44
C GLU A 99 5.90 21.29 12.16
N LEU A 100 5.76 20.17 11.44
CA LEU A 100 6.90 19.33 11.04
C LEU A 100 7.79 20.03 10.02
N GLU A 101 7.22 20.73 9.04
CA GLU A 101 7.96 21.51 8.05
C GLU A 101 8.77 22.64 8.72
N GLU A 102 8.15 23.36 9.66
CA GLU A 102 8.84 24.39 10.44
C GLU A 102 9.97 23.81 11.30
N LYS A 103 9.69 22.71 12.02
CA LYS A 103 10.70 22.04 12.84
C LYS A 103 11.87 21.52 12.00
N ALA A 104 11.60 20.94 10.83
CA ALA A 104 12.64 20.47 9.91
C ALA A 104 13.51 21.63 9.42
N SER A 105 12.90 22.76 9.04
CA SER A 105 13.63 23.96 8.63
C SER A 105 14.52 24.51 9.75
N ASN A 106 14.00 24.56 10.98
CA ASN A 106 14.77 25.02 12.14
C ASN A 106 15.94 24.08 12.48
N SER A 107 15.70 22.76 12.49
CA SER A 107 16.78 21.78 12.71
C SER A 107 17.87 21.84 11.65
N LEU A 108 17.52 22.09 10.38
CA LEU A 108 18.50 22.24 9.30
C LEU A 108 19.35 23.50 9.48
N LYS A 109 18.74 24.62 9.91
CA LYS A 109 19.49 25.84 10.27
C LYS A 109 20.41 25.63 11.46
N GLU A 110 19.94 24.94 12.49
CA GLU A 110 20.77 24.59 13.66
C GLU A 110 21.95 23.71 13.26
N GLU A 111 21.72 22.71 12.40
CA GLU A 111 22.77 21.83 11.89
C GLU A 111 23.84 22.61 11.11
N GLN A 112 23.43 23.56 10.26
CA GLN A 112 24.36 24.42 9.53
C GLN A 112 25.20 25.28 10.48
N GLN A 113 24.56 25.94 11.45
CA GLN A 113 25.28 26.75 12.44
C GLN A 113 26.25 25.93 13.30
N LEU A 114 25.88 24.70 13.65
CA LEU A 114 26.75 23.78 14.40
C LEU A 114 27.94 23.32 13.56
N LYS A 115 27.72 23.00 12.27
CA LYS A 115 28.80 22.65 11.33
C LYS A 115 29.80 23.79 11.15
N GLU A 116 29.32 25.02 10.95
CA GLU A 116 30.20 26.20 10.85
C GLU A 116 31.05 26.40 12.11
N LYS A 117 30.45 26.25 13.30
CA LYS A 117 31.17 26.34 14.58
C LYS A 117 32.18 25.21 14.74
N LEU A 118 31.84 23.99 14.30
CA LEU A 118 32.72 22.83 14.34
C LEU A 118 33.95 23.04 13.45
N ASP A 119 33.77 23.54 12.22
CA ASP A 119 34.87 23.84 11.31
C ASP A 119 35.84 24.88 11.90
N VAL A 120 35.29 25.93 12.51
CA VAL A 120 36.08 26.94 13.22
C VAL A 120 36.86 26.29 14.36
N LEU A 121 36.22 25.45 15.18
CA LEU A 121 36.88 24.76 16.28
C LEU A 121 37.99 23.82 15.80
N ILE A 122 37.77 23.06 14.72
CA ILE A 122 38.78 22.20 14.10
C ILE A 122 39.98 23.04 13.64
N SER A 123 39.74 24.19 13.02
CA SER A 123 40.81 25.09 12.55
C SER A 123 41.65 25.64 13.71
N TYR A 124 41.01 26.11 14.79
CA TYR A 124 41.71 26.59 15.99
C TYR A 124 42.48 25.47 16.67
N THR A 125 41.91 24.28 16.76
CA THR A 125 42.57 23.13 17.40
C THR A 125 43.80 22.69 16.60
N LYS A 126 43.75 22.73 15.27
CA LYS A 126 44.92 22.49 14.40
C LYS A 126 46.01 23.54 14.60
N GLN A 127 45.66 24.83 14.62
CA GLN A 127 46.62 25.91 14.87
C GLN A 127 47.26 25.78 16.26
N PHE A 128 46.45 25.54 17.29
CA PHE A 128 46.93 25.36 18.65
C PHE A 128 47.90 24.18 18.77
N LYS A 129 47.56 23.05 18.13
CA LYS A 129 48.44 21.88 18.06
C LYS A 129 49.81 22.22 17.43
N GLU A 130 49.83 23.00 16.35
CA GLU A 130 51.08 23.44 15.73
C GLU A 130 51.89 24.37 16.64
N GLN A 131 51.23 25.30 17.33
CA GLN A 131 51.88 26.21 18.29
C GLN A 131 52.52 25.43 19.45
N VAL A 132 51.77 24.51 20.05
CA VAL A 132 52.27 23.65 21.14
C VAL A 132 53.42 22.77 20.65
N ALA A 133 53.33 22.19 19.45
CA ALA A 133 54.41 21.38 18.88
C ALA A 133 55.71 22.18 18.70
N LYS A 134 55.60 23.44 18.24
CA LYS A 134 56.75 24.36 18.13
C LYS A 134 57.34 24.69 19.49
N GLU A 135 56.51 25.02 20.48
CA GLU A 135 57.00 25.33 21.83
C GLU A 135 57.74 24.15 22.48
N ILE A 136 57.19 22.94 22.37
CA ILE A 136 57.82 21.73 22.93
C ILE A 136 59.13 21.43 22.19
N SER A 137 59.17 21.59 20.86
CA SER A 137 60.38 21.38 20.05
C SER A 137 61.54 22.26 20.49
N VAL A 138 61.27 23.55 20.72
CA VAL A 138 62.28 24.55 21.13
C VAL A 138 62.72 24.32 22.57
N LYS A 139 61.78 24.09 23.51
CA LYS A 139 62.11 24.02 24.94
C LYS A 139 62.65 22.66 25.40
N LYS A 140 62.19 21.54 24.82
CA LYS A 140 62.47 20.19 25.36
C LYS A 140 63.20 19.26 24.40
N CYS A 141 63.18 19.52 23.09
CA CYS A 141 63.66 18.55 22.09
C CYS A 141 64.71 19.08 21.12
N GLN A 142 65.47 20.12 21.51
CA GLN A 142 66.63 20.61 20.75
C GLN A 142 66.31 20.85 19.25
N ASN A 143 65.19 21.51 18.96
CA ASN A 143 64.71 21.81 17.60
C ASN A 143 64.42 20.60 16.70
N ARG A 144 64.21 19.39 17.25
CA ARG A 144 63.65 18.28 16.47
C ARG A 144 62.17 18.50 16.19
N ARG A 145 61.72 18.19 14.97
CA ARG A 145 60.30 18.26 14.60
C ARG A 145 59.51 17.22 15.42
N ILE A 146 58.45 17.68 16.10
CA ILE A 146 57.54 16.84 16.88
C ILE A 146 56.17 16.91 16.23
N ASN A 147 55.55 15.75 15.99
CA ASN A 147 54.16 15.68 15.57
C ASN A 147 53.32 15.21 16.77
N ILE A 148 52.42 16.05 17.25
CA ILE A 148 51.48 15.66 18.30
C ILE A 148 50.45 14.72 17.66
N THR A 149 50.18 13.55 18.22
CA THR A 149 49.20 12.58 17.68
C THR A 149 47.88 12.69 18.43
N GLY A 150 46.77 12.65 17.70
CA GLY A 150 45.40 12.76 18.24
C GLY A 150 44.40 12.99 17.10
N GLU A 151 43.22 12.37 17.19
CA GLU A 151 42.18 12.49 16.18
C GLU A 151 41.45 13.83 16.32
N ILE A 152 41.71 14.76 15.41
CA ILE A 152 41.04 16.08 15.34
C ILE A 152 40.12 16.15 14.11
N ASN A 153 40.26 15.20 13.19
CA ASN A 153 39.49 15.12 11.94
C ASN A 153 38.29 14.16 12.03
N THR A 154 38.05 13.52 13.19
CA THR A 154 36.92 12.58 13.39
C THR A 154 35.75 13.18 14.16
N LEU A 155 35.83 14.47 14.51
CA LEU A 155 34.76 15.24 15.14
C LEU A 155 33.79 15.83 14.11
#